data_AF-A0A7S0KFP9-F1
#
_entry.id   AF-A0A7S0KFP9-F1
#
_cell.length_a   1.000
_cell.length_b   1.000
_cell.length_c   1.000
_cell.angle_alpha   90.00
_cell.angle_beta   90.00
_cell.angle_gamma   90.00
#
_symmetry.space_group_name_H-M   'P 1'
#
loop_
_entity.id
_entity.type
_entity.pdbx_description
1 polymer ?
#
loop_
_entity_poly.entity_id
_entity_poly.type
_entity_poly.pdbx_seq_one_letter_code
_entity_poly.pdbx_strand_id
1 'polypeptide(L)'
;RGAMSAATARRCAGRLASPRRASSHRALHHGVRPHVRPWMRVPTDGWLLRDFLREALYNRDDGYFANASSPPVGAMSAPIPFHALLGQEDYARTLARRYDALASQWLTPVEIFKPHYARAVARHILRAHKAELDAPLDDDGEKERRRGRRVGATPLRIYELGGGTGTCAAGILAHIRDDDPEVFASTEYVGVEISPTLAKMQRETVRRELGEDVNIVIGGGNGGGGK
;
A
#
# COMPACT_ATOMS: atom_id res chain seq x y z
N ARG A 1 52.46 3.83 -24.85
CA ARG A 1 53.40 4.88 -25.33
C ARG A 1 53.13 5.06 -26.83
N GLY A 2 52.39 6.09 -27.18
CA GLY A 2 52.00 6.43 -28.55
C GLY A 2 51.57 7.88 -28.54
N ALA A 3 52.34 8.72 -29.21
CA ALA A 3 52.18 10.16 -29.25
C ALA A 3 50.99 10.55 -30.13
N MET A 4 50.21 11.55 -29.71
CA MET A 4 49.34 12.31 -30.60
C MET A 4 49.68 13.79 -30.52
N SER A 5 49.89 14.34 -31.72
CA SER A 5 50.45 15.63 -32.08
C SER A 5 49.45 16.77 -31.92
N ALA A 6 49.92 17.91 -31.44
CA ALA A 6 49.22 19.19 -31.44
C ALA A 6 49.44 19.93 -32.78
N ALA A 7 48.35 20.35 -33.43
CA ALA A 7 48.29 21.36 -34.51
C ALA A 7 46.79 21.50 -34.87
N THR A 8 46.15 22.62 -35.20
CA THR A 8 46.51 24.02 -35.46
C THR A 8 45.21 24.82 -35.35
N ALA A 9 45.26 25.96 -34.68
CA ALA A 9 44.18 26.95 -34.66
C ALA A 9 44.02 27.62 -36.03
N ARG A 10 42.79 27.70 -36.56
CA ARG A 10 42.43 28.67 -37.61
C ARG A 10 41.23 29.48 -37.16
N ARG A 11 41.48 30.78 -37.06
CA ARG A 11 40.50 31.85 -36.93
C ARG A 11 39.73 31.98 -38.24
N CYS A 12 38.40 32.08 -38.15
CA CYS A 12 37.59 32.78 -39.14
C CYS A 12 36.78 33.83 -38.40
N ALA A 13 37.13 35.10 -38.65
CA ALA A 13 36.35 36.26 -38.25
C ALA A 13 35.26 36.50 -39.31
N GLY A 14 34.00 36.58 -38.88
CA GLY A 14 32.86 36.94 -39.71
C GLY A 14 31.95 37.87 -38.92
N ARG A 15 31.65 39.04 -39.50
CA ARG A 15 31.11 40.25 -38.86
C ARG A 15 29.69 40.12 -38.31
N LEU A 16 29.50 40.88 -37.24
CA LEU A 16 28.27 41.43 -36.65
C LEU A 16 27.12 41.71 -37.64
N ALA A 17 25.93 41.22 -37.29
CA ALA A 17 24.65 41.87 -37.58
C ALA A 17 23.65 41.55 -36.45
N SER A 18 23.25 42.58 -35.71
CA SER A 18 22.25 42.51 -34.65
C SER A 18 20.87 42.85 -35.23
N PRO A 19 19.85 41.97 -35.14
CA PRO A 19 18.49 42.36 -35.46
C PRO A 19 17.78 42.90 -34.22
N ARG A 20 17.16 44.05 -34.45
CA ARG A 20 16.39 44.88 -33.52
C ARG A 20 15.31 44.11 -32.75
N ARG A 21 15.13 44.51 -31.48
CA ARG A 21 13.92 44.25 -30.69
C ARG A 21 12.68 44.72 -31.46
N ALA A 22 11.77 43.80 -31.75
CA ALA A 22 10.39 44.10 -32.10
C ALA A 22 9.51 43.84 -30.87
N SER A 23 8.94 44.92 -30.36
CA SER A 23 7.88 44.89 -29.35
C SER A 23 6.53 44.67 -30.03
N SER A 24 5.63 44.04 -29.28
CA SER A 24 4.18 43.90 -29.51
C SER A 24 3.72 42.62 -30.22
N HIS A 25 3.11 41.72 -29.45
CA HIS A 25 1.67 41.46 -29.48
C HIS A 25 1.31 40.67 -28.22
N ARG A 26 0.61 41.35 -27.31
CA ARG A 26 0.00 40.78 -26.11
C ARG A 26 -1.22 39.97 -26.56
N ALA A 27 -1.04 38.67 -26.79
CA ALA A 27 -2.16 37.75 -26.92
C ALA A 27 -2.87 37.69 -25.56
N LEU A 28 -4.07 38.26 -25.49
CA LEU A 28 -4.99 38.07 -24.38
C LEU A 28 -5.49 36.63 -24.43
N HIS A 29 -4.70 35.71 -23.87
CA HIS A 29 -5.27 34.45 -23.40
C HIS A 29 -6.18 34.82 -22.24
N HIS A 30 -7.49 34.77 -22.47
CA HIS A 30 -8.48 34.59 -21.41
C HIS A 30 -8.18 33.26 -20.73
N GLY A 31 -7.19 33.28 -19.84
CA GLY A 31 -6.90 32.18 -18.95
C GLY A 31 -8.12 32.00 -18.07
N VAL A 32 -8.92 30.97 -18.35
CA VAL A 32 -9.71 30.31 -17.33
C VAL A 32 -8.67 29.90 -16.28
N ARG A 33 -8.55 30.69 -15.22
CA ARG A 33 -7.77 30.27 -14.05
C ARG A 33 -8.41 28.95 -13.63
N PRO A 34 -7.65 27.83 -13.56
CA PRO A 34 -8.22 26.62 -13.01
C PRO A 34 -8.80 27.01 -11.66
N HIS A 35 -10.05 26.63 -11.40
CA HIS A 35 -10.68 26.83 -10.11
C HIS A 35 -9.94 25.94 -9.12
N VAL A 36 -8.79 26.43 -8.64
CA VAL A 36 -8.04 25.80 -7.58
C VAL A 36 -8.92 26.01 -6.36
N ARG A 37 -9.72 24.99 -6.02
CA ARG A 37 -10.33 24.94 -4.69
C ARG A 37 -9.18 25.19 -3.71
N PRO A 38 -9.32 26.12 -2.75
CA PRO A 38 -8.25 26.37 -1.79
C PRO A 38 -7.89 25.02 -1.18
N TRP A 39 -6.67 24.54 -1.46
CA TRP A 39 -6.17 23.33 -0.84
C TRP A 39 -6.15 23.64 0.65
N MET A 40 -7.06 23.02 1.41
CA MET A 40 -7.19 23.15 2.86
C MET A 40 -7.41 24.59 3.39
N ARG A 41 -8.54 24.85 4.07
CA ARG A 41 -8.73 26.13 4.77
C ARG A 41 -7.84 26.17 6.01
N VAL A 42 -6.66 26.78 5.91
CA VAL A 42 -5.75 26.99 7.04
C VAL A 42 -6.31 28.08 7.97
N PRO A 43 -6.56 27.79 9.26
CA PRO A 43 -6.93 28.77 10.26
C PRO A 43 -5.84 29.80 10.50
N THR A 44 -6.26 31.00 10.89
CA THR A 44 -5.39 32.16 11.06
C THR A 44 -4.50 32.07 12.30
N ASP A 45 -4.86 31.25 13.28
CA ASP A 45 -4.13 30.97 14.51
C ASP A 45 -3.17 29.77 14.39
N GLY A 46 -3.07 29.18 13.20
CA GLY A 46 -2.21 28.04 12.90
C GLY A 46 -2.91 26.70 13.12
N TRP A 47 -2.21 25.61 12.81
CA TRP A 47 -2.71 24.25 12.96
C TRP A 47 -1.80 23.42 13.86
N LEU A 48 -2.41 22.58 14.68
CA LEU A 48 -1.69 21.46 15.28
C LEU A 48 -1.24 20.54 14.14
N LEU A 49 0.04 20.19 14.11
CA LEU A 49 0.59 19.30 13.07
C LEU A 49 -0.21 17.99 12.93
N ARG A 50 -0.69 17.43 14.04
CA ARG A 50 -1.56 16.24 14.03
C ARG A 50 -2.83 16.47 13.22
N ASP A 51 -3.47 17.62 13.38
CA ASP A 51 -4.74 17.93 12.72
C ASP A 51 -4.48 18.26 11.24
N PHE A 52 -3.33 18.90 10.95
CA PHE A 52 -2.82 19.01 9.59
C PHE A 52 -2.66 17.67 8.88
N LEU A 53 -1.95 16.74 9.50
CA LEU A 53 -1.70 15.42 8.92
C LEU A 53 -3.02 14.65 8.74
N ARG A 54 -3.95 14.75 9.71
CA ARG A 54 -5.26 14.11 9.59
C ARG A 54 -6.03 14.62 8.38
N GLU A 55 -6.12 15.94 8.20
CA GLU A 55 -6.83 16.54 7.08
C GLU A 55 -6.14 16.26 5.75
N ALA A 56 -4.80 16.40 5.67
CA ALA A 56 -4.02 16.11 4.47
C ALA A 56 -4.19 14.66 3.99
N LEU A 57 -4.29 13.71 4.93
CA LEU A 57 -4.37 12.29 4.60
C LEU A 57 -5.80 11.79 4.40
N TYR A 58 -6.76 12.25 5.21
CA TYR A 58 -8.06 11.61 5.37
C TYR A 58 -9.26 12.54 5.20
N ASN A 59 -9.08 13.80 4.78
CA ASN A 59 -10.21 14.63 4.38
C ASN A 59 -11.03 13.89 3.31
N ARG A 60 -12.35 13.83 3.51
CA ARG A 60 -13.25 13.02 2.66
C ARG A 60 -13.31 13.50 1.21
N ASP A 61 -13.01 14.77 0.97
CA ASP A 61 -13.17 15.39 -0.34
C ASP A 61 -11.85 15.42 -1.12
N ASP A 62 -10.74 15.77 -0.45
CA ASP A 62 -9.44 16.01 -1.09
C ASP A 62 -8.23 15.39 -0.38
N GLY A 63 -8.46 14.56 0.66
CA GLY A 63 -7.39 13.86 1.36
C GLY A 63 -6.67 12.84 0.47
N TYR A 64 -5.38 12.62 0.75
CA TYR A 64 -4.51 11.73 -0.02
C TYR A 64 -5.10 10.31 -0.22
N PHE A 65 -5.76 9.74 0.81
CA PHE A 65 -6.36 8.40 0.75
C PHE A 65 -7.85 8.38 0.36
N ALA A 66 -8.48 9.55 0.17
CA ALA A 66 -9.89 9.65 -0.19
C ALA A 66 -10.13 9.62 -1.71
N ASN A 67 -9.11 9.92 -2.51
CA ASN A 67 -9.22 9.95 -3.97
C ASN A 67 -9.32 8.55 -4.57
N ALA A 68 -10.55 8.09 -4.85
CA ALA A 68 -10.79 6.80 -5.47
C ALA A 68 -10.34 6.70 -6.94
N SER A 69 -10.21 7.83 -7.65
CA SER A 69 -9.78 7.86 -9.05
C SER A 69 -8.27 7.71 -9.22
N SER A 70 -7.50 7.94 -8.15
CA SER A 70 -6.06 7.74 -8.11
C SER A 70 -5.66 7.25 -6.73
N PRO A 71 -5.96 5.97 -6.39
CA PRO A 71 -5.56 5.42 -5.10
C PRO A 71 -4.04 5.47 -4.98
N PRO A 72 -3.47 5.79 -3.81
CA PRO A 72 -2.03 5.95 -3.67
C PRO A 72 -1.28 4.62 -3.59
N VAL A 73 -1.94 3.57 -3.11
CA VAL A 73 -1.38 2.23 -2.99
C VAL A 73 -1.74 1.43 -4.24
N GLY A 74 -0.72 0.88 -4.90
CA GLY A 74 -0.92 0.06 -6.09
C GLY A 74 -0.92 -1.43 -5.79
N ALA A 75 -1.39 -2.20 -6.77
CA ALA A 75 -1.28 -3.65 -6.77
C ALA A 75 -0.63 -4.14 -8.07
N MET A 76 0.28 -5.11 -7.96
CA MET A 76 0.83 -5.76 -9.15
C MET A 76 -0.14 -6.81 -9.69
N SER A 77 -0.32 -6.82 -11.01
CA SER A 77 -1.15 -7.81 -11.72
C SER A 77 -0.59 -9.24 -11.65
N ALA A 78 0.72 -9.39 -11.47
CA ALA A 78 1.38 -10.66 -11.30
C ALA A 78 2.61 -10.55 -10.38
N PRO A 79 2.94 -11.60 -9.61
CA PRO A 79 4.16 -11.65 -8.82
C PRO A 79 5.44 -11.47 -9.65
N ILE A 80 6.52 -11.01 -9.00
CA ILE A 80 7.85 -11.02 -9.60
C ILE A 80 8.39 -12.46 -9.57
N PRO A 81 8.83 -13.03 -10.72
CA PRO A 81 9.40 -14.38 -10.76
C PRO A 81 10.85 -14.35 -10.27
N PHE A 82 11.07 -14.23 -8.96
CA PHE A 82 12.40 -14.06 -8.36
C PHE A 82 13.40 -15.17 -8.75
N HIS A 83 12.93 -16.40 -8.93
CA HIS A 83 13.76 -17.54 -9.35
C HIS A 83 14.35 -17.39 -10.76
N ALA A 84 13.78 -16.52 -11.60
CA ALA A 84 14.21 -16.28 -12.97
C ALA A 84 15.10 -15.04 -13.10
N LEU A 85 15.37 -14.31 -12.01
CA LEU A 85 16.22 -13.13 -12.03
C LEU A 85 17.69 -13.54 -11.83
N LEU A 86 18.60 -12.99 -12.63
CA LEU A 86 20.03 -13.29 -12.53
C LEU A 86 20.75 -12.52 -11.42
N GLY A 87 20.10 -11.51 -10.83
CA GLY A 87 20.67 -10.72 -9.75
C GLY A 87 19.98 -9.37 -9.55
N GLN A 88 20.67 -8.48 -8.85
CA GLN A 88 20.14 -7.17 -8.43
C GLN A 88 19.72 -6.28 -9.61
N GLU A 89 20.45 -6.30 -10.72
CA GLU A 89 20.10 -5.47 -11.88
C GLU A 89 18.81 -5.94 -12.57
N ASP A 90 18.61 -7.25 -12.72
CA ASP A 90 17.37 -7.81 -13.26
C ASP A 90 16.17 -7.50 -12.38
N TYR A 91 16.37 -7.57 -11.06
CA TYR A 91 15.39 -7.14 -10.09
C TYR A 91 15.05 -5.66 -10.27
N ALA A 92 16.05 -4.77 -10.30
CA ALA A 92 15.84 -3.33 -10.44
C ALA A 92 15.11 -2.98 -11.75
N ARG A 93 15.50 -3.58 -12.88
CA ARG A 93 14.82 -3.41 -14.18
C ARG A 93 13.40 -3.93 -14.15
N THR A 94 13.18 -5.08 -13.53
CA THR A 94 11.83 -5.66 -13.42
C THR A 94 10.93 -4.78 -12.57
N LEU A 95 11.42 -4.32 -11.41
CA LEU A 95 10.66 -3.45 -10.53
C LEU A 95 10.37 -2.09 -11.17
N ALA A 96 11.35 -1.48 -11.86
CA ALA A 96 11.15 -0.23 -12.60
C ALA A 96 10.01 -0.35 -13.63
N ARG A 97 10.01 -1.43 -14.44
CA ARG A 97 8.90 -1.70 -15.38
C ARG A 97 7.54 -1.87 -14.71
N ARG A 98 7.51 -2.40 -13.47
CA ARG A 98 6.25 -2.50 -12.71
C ARG A 98 5.77 -1.11 -12.27
N TYR A 99 6.68 -0.24 -11.82
CA TYR A 99 6.33 1.15 -11.47
C TYR A 99 5.90 1.98 -12.68
N ASP A 100 6.52 1.79 -13.85
CA ASP A 100 6.09 2.48 -15.08
C ASP A 100 4.62 2.19 -15.43
N ALA A 101 4.12 1.00 -15.07
CA ALA A 101 2.73 0.60 -15.26
C ALA A 101 1.75 1.13 -14.18
N LEU A 102 2.26 1.64 -13.06
CA LEU A 102 1.48 2.02 -11.87
C LEU A 102 1.28 3.53 -11.73
N ALA A 103 1.70 4.32 -12.72
CA ALA A 103 1.65 5.78 -12.68
C ALA A 103 2.25 6.34 -11.37
N SER A 104 1.43 6.93 -10.49
CA SER A 104 1.86 7.51 -9.21
C SER A 104 1.64 6.61 -7.99
N GLN A 105 1.21 5.36 -8.20
CA GLN A 105 1.00 4.42 -7.11
C GLN A 105 2.32 3.87 -6.58
N TRP A 106 2.42 3.75 -5.26
CA TRP A 106 3.54 3.06 -4.63
C TRP A 106 3.19 1.60 -4.30
N LEU A 107 4.17 0.72 -4.46
CA LEU A 107 4.07 -0.68 -4.07
C LEU A 107 4.58 -0.89 -2.66
N THR A 108 3.86 -1.72 -1.91
CA THR A 108 4.26 -2.18 -0.58
C THR A 108 5.13 -3.43 -0.67
N PRO A 109 5.85 -3.83 0.39
CA PRO A 109 6.57 -5.10 0.42
C PRO A 109 5.67 -6.30 0.14
N VAL A 110 4.40 -6.27 0.61
CA VAL A 110 3.47 -7.37 0.35
C VAL A 110 3.09 -7.50 -1.11
N GLU A 111 3.14 -6.39 -1.86
CA GLU A 111 2.98 -6.41 -3.31
C GLU A 111 4.26 -6.93 -3.99
N ILE A 112 5.42 -6.34 -3.68
CA ILE A 112 6.70 -6.65 -4.33
C ILE A 112 7.08 -8.12 -4.16
N PHE A 113 6.89 -8.67 -2.96
CA PHE A 113 7.35 -10.01 -2.59
C PHE A 113 6.24 -11.04 -2.55
N LYS A 114 5.14 -10.87 -3.31
CA LYS A 114 4.09 -11.90 -3.41
C LYS A 114 4.67 -13.24 -3.90
N PRO A 115 4.20 -14.39 -3.38
CA PRO A 115 3.34 -14.54 -2.19
C PRO A 115 4.15 -14.61 -0.87
N HIS A 116 5.48 -14.54 -0.95
CA HIS A 116 6.40 -14.86 0.14
C HIS A 116 6.25 -13.97 1.38
N TYR A 117 5.98 -12.68 1.21
CA TYR A 117 5.79 -11.77 2.34
C TYR A 117 4.62 -12.20 3.24
N ALA A 118 3.43 -12.34 2.65
CA ALA A 118 2.24 -12.75 3.39
C ALA A 118 2.39 -14.15 4.02
N ARG A 119 3.03 -15.09 3.30
CA ARG A 119 3.33 -16.42 3.84
C ARG A 119 4.31 -16.37 5.01
N ALA A 120 5.31 -15.50 4.99
CA ALA A 120 6.23 -15.35 6.11
C ALA A 120 5.49 -14.85 7.36
N VAL A 121 4.61 -13.85 7.19
CA VAL A 121 3.75 -13.34 8.27
C VAL A 121 2.82 -14.43 8.79
N ALA A 122 2.14 -15.16 7.90
CA ALA A 122 1.22 -16.23 8.28
C ALA A 122 1.91 -17.37 9.04
N ARG A 123 3.11 -17.80 8.62
CA ARG A 123 3.90 -18.79 9.38
C ARG A 123 4.25 -18.31 10.77
N HIS A 124 4.56 -17.01 10.94
CA HIS A 124 4.81 -16.45 12.25
C HIS A 124 3.55 -16.46 13.12
N ILE A 125 2.40 -16.03 12.56
CA ILE A 125 1.10 -16.06 13.23
C ILE A 125 0.76 -17.48 13.70
N LEU A 126 0.86 -18.48 12.82
CA LEU A 126 0.56 -19.87 13.16
C LEU A 126 1.48 -20.43 14.25
N ARG A 127 2.78 -20.10 14.18
CA ARG A 127 3.75 -20.51 15.21
C ARG A 127 3.43 -19.89 16.57
N ALA A 128 3.12 -18.59 16.59
CA ALA A 128 2.76 -17.89 17.82
C ALA A 128 1.45 -18.46 18.40
N HIS A 129 0.45 -18.65 17.55
CA HIS A 129 -0.83 -19.22 17.96
C HIS A 129 -0.68 -20.62 18.55
N LYS A 130 0.05 -21.52 17.88
CA LYS A 130 0.32 -22.87 18.40
C LYS A 130 1.08 -22.85 19.72
N ALA A 131 2.07 -21.96 19.85
CA ALA A 131 2.82 -21.81 21.10
C ALA A 131 1.92 -21.32 22.27
N GLU A 132 0.93 -20.47 22.00
CA GLU A 132 -0.07 -20.07 22.99
C GLU A 132 -1.01 -21.23 23.36
N LEU A 133 -1.40 -22.08 22.40
CA LEU A 133 -2.23 -23.26 22.67
C LEU A 133 -1.48 -24.33 23.47
N ASP A 134 -0.16 -24.44 23.26
CA ASP A 134 0.72 -25.38 23.96
C ASP A 134 1.21 -24.85 25.31
N ALA A 135 0.97 -23.57 25.63
CA ALA A 135 1.41 -22.98 26.88
C ALA A 135 0.75 -23.67 28.09
N PRO A 136 1.48 -23.86 29.21
CA PRO A 136 0.90 -24.46 30.41
C PRO A 136 -0.33 -23.67 30.86
N LEU A 137 -1.45 -24.38 31.02
CA LEU A 137 -2.65 -23.83 31.61
C LEU A 137 -2.45 -23.68 33.12
N ASP A 138 -3.16 -22.72 33.72
CA ASP A 138 -3.30 -22.68 35.17
C ASP A 138 -4.19 -23.84 35.67
N ASP A 139 -4.24 -24.02 36.99
CA ASP A 139 -5.00 -25.11 37.63
C ASP A 139 -6.48 -25.15 37.20
N ASP A 140 -7.06 -24.00 36.87
CA ASP A 140 -8.45 -23.91 36.43
C ASP A 140 -8.62 -24.27 34.95
N GLY A 141 -7.67 -23.86 34.08
CA GLY A 141 -7.60 -24.32 32.69
C GLY A 141 -7.37 -25.84 32.57
N GLU A 142 -6.52 -26.43 33.41
CA GLU A 142 -6.33 -27.89 33.44
C GLU A 142 -7.61 -28.64 33.85
N LYS A 143 -8.37 -28.13 34.84
CA LYS A 143 -9.66 -28.72 35.25
C LYS A 143 -10.69 -28.67 34.15
N GLU A 144 -10.80 -27.56 33.43
CA GLU A 144 -11.74 -27.45 32.32
C GLU A 144 -11.30 -28.33 31.12
N ARG A 145 -10.00 -28.44 30.81
CA ARG A 145 -9.46 -29.33 29.77
C ARG A 145 -9.84 -30.79 30.02
N ARG A 146 -9.72 -31.25 31.27
CA ARG A 146 -10.10 -32.61 31.70
C ARG A 146 -11.60 -32.89 31.61
N ARG A 147 -12.44 -31.86 31.63
CA ARG A 147 -13.90 -31.97 31.48
C ARG A 147 -14.36 -32.09 30.03
N GLY A 148 -13.44 -32.21 29.06
CA GLY A 148 -13.76 -32.30 27.64
C GLY A 148 -14.34 -31.01 27.05
N ARG A 149 -14.37 -29.92 27.83
CA ARG A 149 -14.59 -28.57 27.32
C ARG A 149 -13.31 -28.20 26.59
N ARG A 150 -13.39 -27.72 25.35
CA ARG A 150 -12.21 -27.22 24.61
C ARG A 150 -11.59 -26.08 25.42
N VAL A 151 -10.63 -26.42 26.26
CA VAL A 151 -9.72 -25.45 26.85
C VAL A 151 -8.47 -25.47 26.01
N GLY A 152 -8.16 -24.33 25.44
CA GLY A 152 -7.07 -24.20 24.47
C GLY A 152 -7.50 -24.35 23.01
N ALA A 153 -8.73 -23.98 22.63
CA ALA A 153 -9.04 -23.69 21.22
C ALA A 153 -9.59 -22.27 21.12
N THR A 154 -8.81 -21.31 21.61
CA THR A 154 -9.11 -19.90 21.43
C THR A 154 -9.09 -19.64 19.91
N PRO A 155 -10.19 -19.21 19.28
CA PRO A 155 -10.19 -18.94 17.85
C PRO A 155 -9.10 -17.93 17.48
N LEU A 156 -8.37 -18.17 16.39
CA LEU A 156 -7.35 -17.24 15.93
C LEU A 156 -7.99 -15.94 15.45
N ARG A 157 -7.69 -14.84 16.14
CA ARG A 157 -8.16 -13.49 15.74
C ARG A 157 -7.00 -12.67 15.19
N ILE A 158 -7.15 -12.17 13.98
CA ILE A 158 -6.13 -11.36 13.30
C ILE A 158 -6.70 -9.96 13.09
N TYR A 159 -6.01 -8.94 13.60
CA TYR A 159 -6.35 -7.54 13.36
C TYR A 159 -5.31 -6.91 12.42
N GLU A 160 -5.75 -6.39 11.28
CA GLU A 160 -4.91 -5.68 10.33
C GLU A 160 -5.29 -4.20 10.28
N LEU A 161 -4.37 -3.34 10.70
CA LEU A 161 -4.53 -1.88 10.63
C LEU A 161 -4.04 -1.38 9.28
N GLY A 162 -4.91 -0.76 8.48
CA GLY A 162 -4.55 -0.22 7.17
C GLY A 162 -4.18 -1.30 6.15
N GLY A 163 -5.07 -2.27 5.93
CA GLY A 163 -4.80 -3.43 5.07
C GLY A 163 -4.73 -3.14 3.56
N GLY A 164 -4.92 -1.88 3.15
CA GLY A 164 -4.69 -1.42 1.79
C GLY A 164 -5.50 -2.17 0.75
N THR A 165 -4.83 -2.75 -0.24
CA THR A 165 -5.47 -3.46 -1.36
C THR A 165 -6.05 -4.83 -0.99
N GLY A 166 -5.77 -5.34 0.23
CA GLY A 166 -6.18 -6.66 0.71
C GLY A 166 -5.29 -7.82 0.31
N THR A 167 -4.18 -7.56 -0.39
CA THR A 167 -3.21 -8.60 -0.75
C THR A 167 -2.66 -9.32 0.49
N CYS A 168 -2.35 -8.59 1.56
CA CYS A 168 -1.79 -9.16 2.77
C CYS A 168 -2.79 -10.10 3.45
N ALA A 169 -4.00 -9.61 3.73
CA ALA A 169 -5.10 -10.42 4.24
C ALA A 169 -5.35 -11.69 3.41
N ALA A 170 -5.51 -11.55 2.09
CA ALA A 170 -5.74 -12.68 1.19
C ALA A 170 -4.60 -13.70 1.25
N GLY A 171 -3.34 -13.24 1.20
CA GLY A 171 -2.17 -14.11 1.25
C GLY A 171 -1.98 -14.81 2.61
N ILE A 172 -2.30 -14.13 3.72
CA ILE A 172 -2.22 -14.71 5.06
C ILE A 172 -3.29 -15.79 5.21
N LEU A 173 -4.54 -15.46 4.90
CA LEU A 173 -5.68 -16.37 5.03
C LEU A 173 -5.56 -17.57 4.08
N ALA A 174 -5.08 -17.37 2.84
CA ALA A 174 -4.77 -18.47 1.93
C ALA A 174 -3.73 -19.42 2.52
N HIS A 175 -2.65 -18.88 3.10
CA HIS A 175 -1.62 -19.72 3.70
C HIS A 175 -2.13 -20.49 4.91
N ILE A 176 -2.93 -19.86 5.78
CA ILE A 176 -3.53 -20.53 6.94
C ILE A 176 -4.49 -21.63 6.48
N ARG A 177 -5.34 -21.38 5.49
CA ARG A 177 -6.24 -22.38 4.90
C ARG A 177 -5.48 -23.60 4.40
N ASP A 178 -4.38 -23.38 3.69
CA ASP A 178 -3.64 -24.45 3.04
C ASP A 178 -2.74 -25.23 4.03
N ASP A 179 -2.23 -24.58 5.09
CA ASP A 179 -1.31 -25.19 6.09
C ASP A 179 -2.07 -25.80 7.29
N ASP A 180 -3.13 -25.15 7.76
CA ASP A 180 -3.90 -25.55 8.93
C ASP A 180 -5.41 -25.25 8.77
N PRO A 181 -6.16 -26.14 8.08
CA PRO A 181 -7.58 -25.94 7.79
C PRO A 181 -8.47 -25.84 9.05
N GLU A 182 -8.07 -26.47 10.16
CA GLU A 182 -8.83 -26.41 11.42
C GLU A 182 -8.71 -25.03 12.06
N VAL A 183 -7.50 -24.47 12.12
CA VAL A 183 -7.29 -23.08 12.55
C VAL A 183 -8.00 -22.12 11.60
N PHE A 184 -7.90 -22.34 10.28
CA PHE A 184 -8.59 -21.50 9.30
C PHE A 184 -10.11 -21.44 9.52
N ALA A 185 -10.76 -22.60 9.74
CA ALA A 185 -12.20 -22.69 9.93
C ALA A 185 -12.72 -21.91 11.15
N SER A 186 -11.84 -21.65 12.13
CA SER A 186 -12.14 -20.86 13.31
C SER A 186 -11.48 -19.47 13.30
N THR A 187 -10.78 -19.10 12.22
CA THR A 187 -10.10 -17.81 12.14
C THR A 187 -11.11 -16.67 11.92
N GLU A 188 -10.92 -15.58 12.65
CA GLU A 188 -11.63 -14.31 12.46
C GLU A 188 -10.61 -13.25 12.04
N TYR A 189 -10.79 -12.70 10.84
CA TYR A 189 -9.94 -11.63 10.32
C TYR A 189 -10.65 -10.29 10.39
N VAL A 190 -10.04 -9.30 11.03
CA VAL A 190 -10.60 -7.97 11.23
C VAL A 190 -9.70 -6.92 10.59
N GLY A 191 -10.15 -6.34 9.49
CA GLY A 191 -9.52 -5.19 8.87
C GLY A 191 -10.01 -3.88 9.48
N VAL A 192 -9.10 -3.04 9.94
CA VAL A 192 -9.38 -1.69 10.44
C VAL A 192 -8.90 -0.70 9.39
N GLU A 193 -9.83 -0.22 8.57
CA GLU A 193 -9.53 0.63 7.42
C GLU A 193 -10.42 1.88 7.39
N ILE A 194 -9.82 3.05 7.57
CA ILE A 194 -10.56 4.30 7.64
C ILE A 194 -11.07 4.75 6.26
N SER A 195 -10.36 4.44 5.18
CA SER A 195 -10.75 4.79 3.82
C SER A 195 -11.84 3.84 3.31
N PRO A 196 -13.07 4.32 3.00
CA PRO A 196 -14.12 3.47 2.47
C PRO A 196 -13.74 2.80 1.14
N THR A 197 -12.94 3.49 0.33
CA THR A 197 -12.42 2.99 -0.95
C THR A 197 -11.47 1.82 -0.74
N LEU A 198 -10.47 1.96 0.14
CA LEU A 198 -9.53 0.88 0.44
C LEU A 198 -10.25 -0.28 1.14
N ALA A 199 -11.15 0.01 2.09
CA ALA A 199 -11.94 -1.02 2.75
C ALA A 199 -12.77 -1.86 1.76
N LYS A 200 -13.35 -1.22 0.73
CA LYS A 200 -14.06 -1.91 -0.35
C LYS A 200 -13.10 -2.77 -1.18
N MET A 201 -11.97 -2.20 -1.61
CA MET A 201 -10.96 -2.90 -2.40
C MET A 201 -10.40 -4.12 -1.64
N GLN A 202 -10.13 -3.98 -0.35
CA GLN A 202 -9.64 -5.03 0.51
C GLN A 202 -10.63 -6.21 0.56
N ARG A 203 -11.93 -5.94 0.77
CA ARG A 203 -12.99 -6.97 0.74
C ARG A 203 -13.05 -7.69 -0.62
N GLU A 204 -13.02 -6.93 -1.71
CA GLU A 204 -13.12 -7.48 -3.06
C GLU A 204 -11.91 -8.36 -3.40
N THR A 205 -10.71 -7.95 -3.03
CA THR A 205 -9.50 -8.78 -3.20
C THR A 205 -9.62 -10.07 -2.40
N VAL A 206 -9.97 -10.00 -1.11
CA VAL A 206 -10.07 -11.20 -0.27
C VAL A 206 -11.11 -12.19 -0.81
N ARG A 207 -12.29 -11.71 -1.21
CA ARG A 207 -13.34 -12.55 -1.82
C ARG A 207 -12.92 -13.17 -3.14
N ARG A 208 -12.24 -12.40 -4.00
CA ARG A 208 -11.74 -12.91 -5.29
C ARG A 208 -10.75 -14.06 -5.09
N GLU A 209 -9.87 -13.97 -4.09
CA GLU A 209 -8.82 -14.97 -3.87
C GLU A 209 -9.30 -16.19 -3.04
N LEU A 210 -10.30 -16.02 -2.17
CA LEU A 210 -10.69 -17.04 -1.18
C LEU A 210 -12.14 -17.50 -1.24
N GLY A 211 -13.01 -16.83 -2.02
CA GLY A 211 -14.45 -17.07 -2.05
C GLY A 211 -15.23 -16.19 -1.08
N GLU A 212 -16.57 -16.27 -1.16
CA GLU A 212 -17.49 -15.42 -0.37
C GLU A 212 -17.61 -15.84 1.09
N ASP A 213 -17.34 -17.12 1.41
CA ASP A 213 -17.54 -17.69 2.75
C ASP A 213 -16.41 -17.36 3.74
N VAL A 214 -15.42 -16.56 3.33
CA VAL A 214 -14.29 -16.18 4.17
C VAL A 214 -14.74 -15.24 5.30
N ASN A 215 -14.41 -15.63 6.54
CA ASN A 215 -14.77 -14.86 7.74
C ASN A 215 -13.87 -13.63 7.92
N ILE A 216 -14.23 -12.54 7.24
CA ILE A 216 -13.54 -11.25 7.32
C ILE A 216 -14.50 -10.10 7.60
N VAL A 217 -14.17 -9.29 8.61
CA VAL A 217 -14.88 -8.06 8.94
C VAL A 217 -13.96 -6.88 8.66
N ILE A 218 -14.28 -6.05 7.67
CA ILE A 218 -13.51 -4.83 7.38
C ILE A 218 -14.37 -3.63 7.75
N GLY A 219 -14.01 -2.98 8.86
CA GLY A 219 -14.67 -1.77 9.33
C GLY A 219 -14.26 -0.58 8.47
N GLY A 220 -15.23 0.04 7.79
CA GLY A 220 -15.07 1.36 7.18
C GLY A 220 -15.51 2.42 8.18
N GLY A 221 -14.74 3.50 8.33
CA GLY A 221 -15.06 4.57 9.27
C GLY A 221 -16.41 5.23 8.97
N ASN A 222 -17.52 4.73 9.54
CA ASN A 222 -18.73 5.51 9.72
C ASN A 222 -18.52 6.40 10.95
N GLY A 223 -17.68 7.44 10.77
CA GLY A 223 -17.68 8.61 11.64
C GLY A 223 -18.97 9.40 11.44
N GLY A 224 -20.12 8.80 11.75
CA GLY A 224 -21.35 9.53 11.99
C GLY A 224 -21.14 10.30 13.28
N GLY A 225 -20.83 11.59 13.15
CA GLY A 225 -20.83 12.51 14.28
C GLY A 225 -22.18 12.46 14.96
N GLY A 226 -22.21 11.92 16.17
CA GLY A 226 -23.26 12.21 17.12
C GLY A 226 -23.24 13.70 17.39
N LYS A 227 -24.26 14.40 16.90
CA LYS A 227 -24.78 15.59 17.55
C LYS A 227 -25.69 15.16 18.68
#